data_AF-A0A1H8UX59-F1
#
_entry.id   AF-A0A1H8UX59-F1
#
_cell.length_a   1.000
_cell.length_b   1.000
_cell.length_c   1.000
_cell.angle_alpha   90.00
_cell.angle_beta   90.00
_cell.angle_gamma   90.00
#
_symmetry.space_group_name_H-M   'P 1'
#
loop_
_entity.id
_entity.type
_entity.pdbx_description
1 polymer ?
#
loop_
_entity_poly.entity_id
_entity_poly.type
_entity_poly.pdbx_seq_one_letter_code
_entity_poly.pdbx_strand_id
1 'polypeptide(L)'
;MFLDAEELPDKKPCIKCGALILPQIRFCNNCGSAQAGQIVTSANKWRLLQQSAIFYSIYIIVCSLGNFVDIFKTFGWSLVIEVIIAGTAVIFFAYNWVETKQILRWPDFSIQKLSAYCGLAMLGSFLVHYAVGWLNVTIFSKEEHFYSFFSGSYGAAFWIVFFTAVLPALFEELGFRGYLLQVLLKVADKEQAIYISAFLFAIIHLSFVSLFWLIPFALFIGRMRIRENTIWYGIFFHFCFNLTACLFELL
;
A
#
# COMPACT_ATOMS: atom_id res chain seq x y z
N MET A 1 -15.28 -38.26 25.10
CA MET A 1 -13.83 -38.30 24.79
C MET A 1 -13.60 -37.35 23.63
N PHE A 2 -13.43 -36.08 23.93
CA PHE A 2 -13.01 -35.05 22.98
C PHE A 2 -11.93 -34.27 23.73
N LEU A 3 -10.67 -34.44 23.33
CA LEU A 3 -9.56 -33.66 23.85
C LEU A 3 -9.24 -32.59 22.80
N ASP A 4 -9.42 -31.36 23.26
CA ASP A 4 -8.90 -30.06 22.89
C ASP A 4 -7.81 -29.98 21.80
N ALA A 5 -8.08 -29.14 20.80
CA ALA A 5 -7.05 -28.48 19.99
C ALA A 5 -6.73 -27.13 20.64
N GLU A 6 -5.96 -27.15 21.74
CA GLU A 6 -5.31 -25.94 22.25
C GLU A 6 -4.19 -25.53 21.27
N GLU A 7 -4.36 -24.37 20.64
CA GLU A 7 -3.30 -23.71 19.87
C GLU A 7 -2.04 -23.56 20.73
N LEU A 8 -0.94 -24.13 20.26
CA LEU A 8 0.39 -23.99 20.85
C LEU A 8 0.72 -22.50 21.04
N PRO A 9 1.10 -22.04 22.25
CA PRO A 9 1.42 -20.64 22.45
C PRO A 9 2.74 -20.29 21.76
N ASP A 10 2.71 -19.31 20.86
CA ASP A 10 3.89 -18.68 20.24
C ASP A 10 4.86 -18.22 21.34
N LYS A 11 5.95 -18.97 21.59
CA LYS A 11 6.97 -18.61 22.60
C LYS A 11 8.11 -17.84 21.93
N LYS A 12 8.60 -16.78 22.59
CA LYS A 12 9.79 -16.02 22.16
C LYS A 12 10.99 -16.34 23.06
N PRO A 13 12.24 -16.31 22.56
CA PRO A 13 13.42 -16.45 23.41
C PRO A 13 13.62 -15.18 24.27
N CYS A 14 13.99 -15.38 25.53
CA CYS A 14 14.33 -14.31 26.46
C CYS A 14 15.58 -13.55 25.99
N ILE A 15 15.55 -12.20 26.04
CA ILE A 15 16.63 -11.32 25.57
C ILE A 15 17.99 -11.54 26.25
N LYS A 16 18.00 -12.08 27.49
CA LYS A 16 19.22 -12.31 28.28
C LYS A 16 19.68 -13.78 28.29
N CYS A 17 18.79 -14.70 28.65
CA CYS A 17 19.16 -16.11 28.86
C CYS A 17 18.69 -17.07 27.75
N GLY A 18 17.97 -16.60 26.73
CA GLY A 18 17.48 -17.43 25.63
C GLY A 18 16.33 -18.39 25.98
N ALA A 19 15.90 -18.49 27.24
CA ALA A 19 14.76 -19.33 27.63
C ALA A 19 13.48 -18.94 26.88
N LEU A 20 12.71 -19.94 26.42
CA LEU A 20 11.44 -19.74 25.74
C LEU A 20 10.38 -19.23 26.73
N ILE A 21 9.91 -18.02 26.51
CA ILE A 21 8.92 -17.32 27.35
C ILE A 21 7.71 -16.92 26.53
N LEU A 22 6.57 -16.75 27.20
CA LEU A 22 5.37 -16.19 26.56
C LEU A 22 5.60 -14.72 26.14
N PRO A 23 5.07 -14.26 25.00
CA PRO A 23 5.34 -12.93 24.46
C PRO A 23 4.97 -11.78 25.40
N GLN A 24 3.92 -11.97 26.20
CA GLN A 24 3.36 -11.03 27.18
C GLN A 24 4.12 -10.96 28.51
N ILE A 25 5.11 -11.82 28.75
CA ILE A 25 5.85 -11.85 30.01
C ILE A 25 6.81 -10.65 30.09
N ARG A 26 6.66 -9.85 31.16
CA ARG A 26 7.50 -8.68 31.47
C ARG A 26 8.85 -9.03 32.08
N PHE A 27 8.95 -10.16 32.78
CA PHE A 27 10.17 -10.62 33.44
C PHE A 27 10.36 -12.09 33.16
N CYS A 28 11.52 -12.48 32.63
CA CYS A 28 11.80 -13.89 32.35
C CYS A 28 11.67 -14.71 33.64
N ASN A 29 10.83 -15.74 33.61
CA ASN A 29 10.64 -16.67 34.72
C ASN A 29 11.90 -17.51 35.04
N ASN A 30 12.88 -17.55 34.14
CA ASN A 30 14.13 -18.27 34.35
C ASN A 30 15.25 -17.37 34.92
N CYS A 31 15.50 -16.20 34.33
CA CYS A 31 16.65 -15.35 34.72
C CYS A 31 16.27 -14.01 35.35
N GLY A 32 14.97 -13.71 35.50
CA GLY A 32 14.48 -12.47 36.08
C GLY A 32 14.71 -11.21 35.22
N SER A 33 15.30 -11.31 34.03
CA SER A 33 15.56 -10.11 33.22
C SER A 33 14.25 -9.51 32.71
N ALA A 34 14.12 -8.19 32.84
CA ALA A 34 13.05 -7.44 32.21
C ALA A 34 13.08 -7.71 30.70
N GLN A 35 11.93 -8.10 30.15
CA GLN A 35 11.74 -8.31 28.73
C GLN A 35 11.14 -7.04 28.17
N ALA A 36 11.68 -6.55 27.06
CA ALA A 36 11.08 -5.46 26.32
C ALA A 36 9.80 -5.96 25.63
N GLY A 37 8.74 -6.18 26.39
CA GLY A 37 7.39 -6.17 25.85
C GLY A 37 7.05 -4.71 25.59
N GLN A 38 7.08 -4.26 24.34
CA GLN A 38 6.45 -2.99 23.99
C GLN A 38 4.96 -3.15 24.26
N ILE A 39 4.53 -2.84 25.49
CA ILE A 39 3.13 -2.63 25.78
C ILE A 39 2.77 -1.35 25.06
N VAL A 40 2.17 -1.46 23.89
CA VAL A 40 1.59 -0.31 23.20
C VAL A 40 0.44 0.16 24.09
N THR A 41 0.69 1.19 24.88
CA THR A 41 -0.31 1.79 25.76
C THR A 41 -1.48 2.32 24.92
N SER A 42 -2.68 2.37 25.50
CA SER A 42 -3.84 2.96 24.82
C SER A 42 -3.54 4.38 24.29
N ALA A 43 -2.82 5.20 25.07
CA ALA A 43 -2.35 6.52 24.66
C ALA A 43 -1.45 6.49 23.40
N ASN A 44 -0.56 5.50 23.30
CA ASN A 44 0.28 5.31 22.11
C ASN A 44 -0.53 4.82 20.90
N LYS A 45 -1.50 3.91 21.10
CA LYS A 45 -2.41 3.48 20.02
C LYS A 45 -3.23 4.65 19.46
N TRP A 46 -3.76 5.50 20.35
CA TRP A 46 -4.52 6.68 19.94
C TRP A 46 -3.67 7.66 19.12
N ARG A 47 -2.45 7.96 19.57
CA ARG A 47 -1.52 8.80 18.81
C ARG A 47 -1.23 8.24 17.42
N LEU A 48 -1.02 6.93 17.31
CA LEU A 48 -0.79 6.26 16.02
C LEU A 48 -2.00 6.39 15.10
N LEU A 49 -3.22 6.19 15.62
CA LEU A 49 -4.45 6.40 14.87
C LEU A 49 -4.63 7.85 14.42
N GLN A 50 -4.33 8.83 15.27
CA GLN A 50 -4.36 10.24 14.90
C GLN A 50 -3.39 10.54 13.77
N GLN A 51 -2.17 9.99 13.80
CA GLN A 51 -1.20 10.18 12.73
C GLN A 51 -1.67 9.54 11.42
N SER A 52 -2.20 8.32 11.46
CA SER A 52 -2.80 7.67 10.28
C SER A 52 -3.99 8.46 9.73
N ALA A 53 -4.83 9.04 10.60
CA ALA A 53 -5.95 9.87 10.20
C ALA A 53 -5.48 11.17 9.52
N ILE A 54 -4.44 11.83 10.04
CA ILE A 54 -3.87 13.04 9.42
C ILE A 54 -3.27 12.70 8.04
N PHE A 55 -2.44 11.66 7.97
CA PHE A 55 -1.88 11.16 6.71
C PHE A 55 -2.98 10.93 5.67
N TYR A 56 -4.03 10.18 6.05
CA TYR A 56 -5.12 9.87 5.15
C TYR A 56 -5.97 11.09 4.78
N SER A 57 -6.18 12.01 5.72
CA SER A 57 -6.94 13.25 5.49
C SER A 57 -6.24 14.12 4.44
N ILE A 58 -4.91 14.22 4.47
CA ILE A 58 -4.15 14.95 3.45
C ILE A 58 -4.37 14.31 2.08
N TYR A 59 -4.21 12.98 1.97
CA TYR A 59 -4.43 12.25 0.72
C TYR A 59 -5.83 12.48 0.16
N ILE A 60 -6.88 12.23 0.95
CA ILE A 60 -8.26 12.33 0.44
C ILE A 60 -8.63 13.77 0.07
N ILE A 61 -8.15 14.77 0.81
CA ILE A 61 -8.38 16.19 0.46
C ILE A 61 -7.68 16.52 -0.85
N VAL A 62 -6.40 16.16 -1.00
CA VAL A 62 -5.62 16.47 -2.20
C VAL A 62 -6.19 15.76 -3.44
N CYS A 63 -6.54 14.47 -3.34
CA CYS A 63 -7.22 13.75 -4.42
C CYS A 63 -8.59 14.35 -4.75
N SER A 64 -9.36 14.78 -3.74
CA SER A 64 -10.67 15.43 -3.95
C SER A 64 -10.54 16.76 -4.67
N LEU A 65 -9.54 17.56 -4.29
CA LEU A 65 -9.23 18.83 -4.97
C LEU A 65 -8.87 18.58 -6.45
N GLY A 66 -8.01 17.58 -6.72
CA GLY A 66 -7.63 17.22 -8.10
C GLY A 66 -8.79 16.70 -8.95
N ASN A 67 -9.74 15.99 -8.35
CA ASN A 67 -10.86 15.39 -9.08
C ASN A 67 -12.03 16.36 -9.30
N PHE A 68 -12.37 17.18 -8.30
CA PHE A 68 -13.60 17.97 -8.29
C PHE A 68 -13.43 19.47 -8.54
N VAL A 69 -12.20 20.00 -8.56
CA VAL A 69 -11.96 21.44 -8.79
C VAL A 69 -11.21 21.63 -10.11
N ASP A 70 -11.85 22.29 -11.08
CA ASP A 70 -11.34 22.35 -12.46
C ASP A 70 -9.99 23.06 -12.60
N ILE A 71 -9.69 24.06 -11.76
CA ILE A 71 -8.38 24.73 -11.78
C ILE A 71 -7.22 23.75 -11.53
N PHE A 72 -7.47 22.72 -10.72
CA PHE A 72 -6.46 21.74 -10.35
C PHE A 72 -6.28 20.62 -11.38
N LYS A 73 -7.13 20.56 -12.41
CA LYS A 73 -7.00 19.60 -13.51
C LYS A 73 -6.00 20.02 -14.57
N THR A 74 -5.49 21.26 -14.52
CA THR A 74 -4.44 21.70 -15.45
C THR A 74 -3.13 20.97 -15.18
N PHE A 75 -2.31 20.75 -16.21
CA PHE A 75 -1.04 20.01 -16.09
C PHE A 75 -0.15 20.50 -14.94
N GLY A 76 0.03 21.83 -14.82
CA GLY A 76 0.86 22.41 -13.77
C GLY A 76 0.35 22.13 -12.36
N TRP A 77 -0.97 22.22 -12.15
CA TRP A 77 -1.56 21.92 -10.84
C TRP A 77 -1.61 20.42 -10.53
N SER A 78 -1.83 19.56 -11.54
CA SER A 78 -1.72 18.11 -11.37
C SER A 78 -0.33 17.70 -10.89
N LEU A 79 0.74 18.33 -11.40
CA LEU A 79 2.10 18.11 -10.90
C LEU A 79 2.26 18.54 -9.43
N VAL A 80 1.68 19.67 -9.04
CA VAL A 80 1.71 20.13 -7.65
C VAL A 80 1.02 19.12 -6.73
N ILE A 81 -0.12 18.57 -7.16
CA ILE A 81 -0.86 17.52 -6.45
C ILE A 81 0.02 16.27 -6.25
N GLU A 82 0.66 15.79 -7.32
CA GLU A 82 1.58 14.64 -7.26
C GLU A 82 2.73 14.89 -6.27
N VAL A 83 3.32 16.09 -6.29
CA VAL A 83 4.40 16.46 -5.35
C VAL A 83 3.91 16.47 -3.90
N ILE A 84 2.68 16.95 -3.64
CA ILE A 84 2.12 16.95 -2.29
C ILE A 84 1.87 15.52 -1.80
N ILE A 85 1.32 14.65 -2.66
CA ILE A 85 1.09 13.23 -2.34
C ILE A 85 2.42 12.51 -2.05
N ALA A 86 3.39 12.63 -2.96
CA ALA A 86 4.71 12.03 -2.82
C ALA A 86 5.44 12.56 -1.57
N GLY A 87 5.40 13.88 -1.35
CA GLY A 87 5.96 14.51 -0.16
C GLY A 87 5.33 14.00 1.12
N THR A 88 4.00 13.84 1.15
CA THR A 88 3.27 13.29 2.30
C THR A 88 3.71 11.84 2.58
N ALA A 89 3.81 10.99 1.57
CA ALA A 89 4.32 9.62 1.71
C ALA A 89 5.71 9.61 2.36
N VAL A 90 6.64 10.40 1.81
CA VAL A 90 8.03 10.45 2.26
C VAL A 90 8.13 10.99 3.69
N ILE A 91 7.43 12.09 4.00
CA ILE A 91 7.47 12.73 5.32
C ILE A 91 6.98 11.77 6.39
N PHE A 92 5.82 11.15 6.20
CA PHE A 92 5.26 10.22 7.20
C PHE A 92 6.08 8.93 7.30
N PHE A 93 6.57 8.41 6.18
CA PHE A 93 7.46 7.26 6.19
C PHE A 93 8.77 7.54 6.95
N ALA A 94 9.38 8.70 6.72
CA ALA A 94 10.62 9.13 7.37
C ALA A 94 10.40 9.47 8.85
N TYR A 95 9.25 10.04 9.21
CA TYR A 95 8.90 10.29 10.60
C TYR A 95 8.85 8.98 11.42
N ASN A 96 8.44 7.87 10.80
CA ASN A 96 8.44 6.52 11.40
C ASN A 96 9.69 5.67 11.04
N TRP A 97 10.79 6.30 10.64
CA TRP A 97 11.97 5.64 10.04
C TRP A 97 12.53 4.44 10.82
N VAL A 98 12.57 4.51 12.16
CA VAL A 98 13.14 3.43 13.00
C VAL A 98 12.48 2.09 12.70
N GLU A 99 11.19 2.11 12.38
CA GLU A 99 10.35 0.95 12.15
C GLU A 99 10.23 0.64 10.66
N THR A 100 10.03 1.66 9.84
CA THR A 100 9.77 1.54 8.41
C THR A 100 11.06 1.26 7.60
N LYS A 101 12.26 1.55 8.12
CA LYS A 101 13.49 1.23 7.39
C LYS A 101 13.72 -0.27 7.19
N GLN A 102 13.13 -1.11 8.04
CA GLN A 102 13.35 -2.56 7.98
C GLN A 102 12.73 -3.18 6.73
N ILE A 103 11.55 -2.69 6.33
CA ILE A 103 10.81 -3.14 5.13
C ILE A 103 11.38 -2.59 3.82
N LEU A 104 12.34 -1.65 3.88
CA LEU A 104 13.15 -1.27 2.71
C LEU A 104 14.26 -2.28 2.41
N ARG A 105 14.58 -3.16 3.36
CA ARG A 105 15.51 -4.25 3.08
C ARG A 105 14.81 -5.29 2.21
N TRP A 106 15.60 -5.95 1.37
CA TRP A 106 15.14 -7.05 0.54
C TRP A 106 16.00 -8.30 0.81
N PRO A 107 15.93 -8.86 2.03
CA PRO A 107 16.87 -9.90 2.46
C PRO A 107 16.74 -11.19 1.64
N ASP A 108 15.52 -11.57 1.25
CA ASP A 108 15.22 -12.80 0.51
C ASP A 108 14.81 -12.50 -0.95
N PHE A 109 15.62 -11.71 -1.65
CA PHE A 109 15.37 -11.40 -3.06
C PHE A 109 15.33 -12.69 -3.90
N SER A 110 14.20 -12.86 -4.60
CA SER A 110 14.00 -13.93 -5.57
C SER A 110 13.44 -13.35 -6.85
N ILE A 111 14.19 -13.55 -7.94
CA ILE A 111 13.77 -13.16 -9.29
C ILE A 111 12.54 -13.95 -9.74
N GLN A 112 12.40 -15.22 -9.32
CA GLN A 112 11.23 -16.04 -9.66
C GLN A 112 9.96 -15.47 -9.04
N LYS A 113 10.01 -15.10 -7.75
CA LYS A 113 8.89 -14.42 -7.08
C LYS A 113 8.58 -13.09 -7.77
N LEU A 114 9.62 -12.31 -8.09
CA LEU A 114 9.45 -11.01 -8.73
C LEU A 114 8.74 -11.17 -10.08
N SER A 115 9.25 -12.03 -10.96
CA SER A 115 8.65 -12.31 -12.26
C SER A 115 7.23 -12.87 -12.15
N ALA A 116 6.96 -13.74 -11.17
CA ALA A 116 5.61 -14.26 -10.94
C ALA A 116 4.63 -13.16 -10.51
N TYR A 117 5.04 -12.28 -9.58
CA TYR A 117 4.22 -11.16 -9.15
C TYR A 117 4.01 -10.15 -10.29
N CYS A 118 5.05 -9.82 -11.08
CA CYS A 118 4.91 -8.95 -12.24
C CYS A 118 3.99 -9.56 -13.31
N GLY A 119 4.12 -10.86 -13.61
CA GLY A 119 3.24 -11.55 -14.55
C GLY A 119 1.78 -11.56 -14.09
N LEU A 120 1.53 -11.77 -12.79
CA LEU A 120 0.20 -11.67 -12.20
C LEU A 120 -0.36 -10.25 -12.26
N ALA A 121 0.47 -9.23 -12.04
CA ALA A 121 0.07 -7.83 -12.18
C ALA A 121 -0.35 -7.48 -13.60
N MET A 122 0.43 -7.91 -14.60
CA MET A 122 0.12 -7.71 -16.02
C MET A 122 -1.18 -8.43 -16.41
N LEU A 123 -1.36 -9.68 -15.97
CA LEU A 123 -2.60 -10.43 -16.20
C LEU A 123 -3.80 -9.75 -15.53
N GLY A 124 -3.65 -9.27 -14.30
CA GLY A 124 -4.68 -8.52 -13.60
C GLY A 124 -5.07 -7.24 -14.34
N SER A 125 -4.07 -6.47 -14.81
CA SER A 125 -4.29 -5.24 -15.57
C SER A 125 -4.99 -5.51 -16.90
N PHE A 126 -4.59 -6.57 -17.62
CA PHE A 126 -5.27 -7.06 -18.82
C PHE A 126 -6.76 -7.35 -18.54
N LEU A 127 -7.06 -8.13 -17.50
CA LEU A 127 -8.45 -8.48 -17.16
C LEU A 127 -9.27 -7.24 -16.79
N VAL A 128 -8.69 -6.31 -16.03
CA VAL A 128 -9.35 -5.05 -15.67
C VAL A 128 -9.61 -4.19 -16.90
N HIS A 129 -8.66 -4.07 -17.83
CA HIS A 129 -8.85 -3.30 -19.07
C HIS A 129 -10.10 -3.76 -19.85
N TYR A 130 -10.22 -5.07 -20.12
CA TYR A 130 -11.38 -5.60 -20.84
C TYR A 130 -12.67 -5.55 -20.01
N ALA A 131 -12.61 -5.83 -18.71
CA ALA A 131 -13.80 -5.76 -17.85
C ALA A 131 -14.36 -4.34 -17.76
N VAL A 132 -13.49 -3.34 -17.60
CA VAL A 132 -13.85 -1.92 -17.52
C VAL A 132 -14.32 -1.41 -18.88
N GLY A 133 -13.65 -1.78 -19.97
CA GLY A 133 -14.08 -1.43 -21.33
C GLY A 133 -15.50 -1.94 -21.61
N TRP A 134 -15.77 -3.22 -21.30
CA TRP A 134 -17.10 -3.80 -21.42
C TRP A 134 -18.14 -3.08 -20.55
N LEU A 135 -17.79 -2.77 -19.30
CA LEU A 135 -18.68 -2.08 -18.36
C LEU A 135 -19.01 -0.65 -18.83
N ASN A 136 -17.99 0.10 -19.27
CA ASN A 136 -18.15 1.48 -19.73
C ASN A 136 -19.03 1.57 -20.98
N VAL A 137 -18.84 0.67 -21.95
CA VAL A 137 -19.67 0.65 -23.16
C VAL A 137 -21.10 0.22 -22.84
N THR A 138 -21.27 -0.84 -22.04
CA THR A 138 -22.57 -1.47 -21.80
C THR A 138 -23.45 -0.67 -20.84
N ILE A 139 -22.85 -0.07 -19.80
CA ILE A 139 -23.59 0.59 -18.71
C ILE A 139 -23.53 2.11 -18.80
N PHE A 140 -22.37 2.67 -19.17
CA PHE A 140 -22.13 4.12 -19.05
C PHE A 140 -22.10 4.87 -20.39
N SER A 141 -22.05 4.15 -21.52
CA SER A 141 -21.98 4.70 -22.89
C SER A 141 -20.93 5.81 -23.06
N LYS A 142 -19.77 5.66 -22.40
CA LYS A 142 -18.66 6.62 -22.45
C LYS A 142 -17.40 5.97 -22.99
N GLU A 143 -16.71 6.68 -23.87
CA GLU A 143 -15.31 6.43 -24.21
C GLU A 143 -14.45 7.43 -23.43
N GLU A 144 -13.67 6.93 -22.47
CA GLU A 144 -12.79 7.77 -21.64
C GLU A 144 -11.34 7.57 -22.12
N HIS A 145 -10.78 8.59 -22.77
CA HIS A 145 -9.34 8.68 -23.06
C HIS A 145 -8.64 9.38 -21.90
N PHE A 146 -8.15 8.60 -20.94
CA PHE A 146 -7.63 9.10 -19.67
C PHE A 146 -6.34 9.94 -19.82
N TYR A 147 -5.60 9.81 -20.92
CA TYR A 147 -4.25 10.42 -21.06
C TYR A 147 -4.12 11.47 -22.16
N SER A 148 -5.25 12.06 -22.58
CA SER A 148 -5.29 13.15 -23.57
C SER A 148 -4.36 14.32 -23.24
N PHE A 149 -4.06 14.58 -21.97
CA PHE A 149 -3.12 15.61 -21.50
C PHE A 149 -1.72 15.51 -22.09
N PHE A 150 -1.22 14.29 -22.35
CA PHE A 150 0.13 14.08 -22.87
C PHE A 150 0.17 13.93 -24.39
N SER A 151 -1.00 13.75 -25.03
CA SER A 151 -1.11 13.57 -26.48
C SER A 151 -0.53 14.79 -27.23
N GLY A 152 0.39 14.55 -28.17
CA GLY A 152 1.03 15.61 -28.97
C GLY A 152 2.30 16.24 -28.39
N SER A 153 2.73 15.88 -27.17
CA SER A 153 4.01 16.34 -26.60
C SER A 153 5.22 15.49 -27.03
N TYR A 154 6.40 16.10 -27.19
CA TYR A 154 7.64 15.34 -27.38
C TYR A 154 7.90 14.47 -26.14
N GLY A 155 7.97 13.15 -26.34
CA GLY A 155 8.13 12.19 -25.23
C GLY A 155 6.85 11.88 -24.46
N ALA A 156 5.66 12.06 -25.05
CA ALA A 156 4.37 11.73 -24.44
C ALA A 156 4.36 10.35 -23.74
N ALA A 157 4.88 9.31 -24.40
CA ALA A 157 4.96 7.96 -23.84
C ALA A 157 5.80 7.89 -22.55
N PHE A 158 6.92 8.62 -22.50
CA PHE A 158 7.75 8.71 -21.30
C PHE A 158 6.98 9.36 -20.15
N TRP A 159 6.31 10.49 -20.42
CA TRP A 159 5.56 11.21 -19.38
C TRP A 159 4.37 10.39 -18.85
N ILE A 160 3.62 9.72 -19.73
CA ILE A 160 2.53 8.83 -19.34
C ILE A 160 3.05 7.72 -18.41
N VAL A 161 4.11 7.01 -18.82
CA VAL A 161 4.67 5.93 -17.99
C VAL A 161 5.24 6.46 -16.68
N PHE A 162 5.92 7.61 -16.70
CA PHE A 162 6.53 8.17 -15.50
C PHE A 162 5.49 8.61 -14.47
N PHE A 163 4.49 9.40 -14.86
CA PHE A 163 3.49 9.95 -13.96
C PHE A 163 2.41 8.93 -13.56
N THR A 164 2.13 7.93 -14.40
CA THR A 164 1.05 6.97 -14.14
C THR A 164 1.55 5.64 -13.57
N ALA A 165 2.74 5.17 -14.00
CA ALA A 165 3.25 3.88 -13.57
C ALA A 165 4.38 3.98 -12.54
N VAL A 166 5.34 4.87 -12.73
CA VAL A 166 6.54 4.93 -11.85
C VAL A 166 6.24 5.66 -10.54
N LEU A 167 5.74 6.89 -10.60
CA LEU A 167 5.53 7.70 -9.40
C LEU A 167 4.51 7.08 -8.44
N PRO A 168 3.31 6.63 -8.88
CA PRO A 168 2.33 6.04 -7.97
C PRO A 168 2.86 4.74 -7.35
N ALA A 169 3.49 3.87 -8.15
CA ALA A 169 4.05 2.63 -7.66
C ALA A 169 5.12 2.84 -6.58
N LEU A 170 5.91 3.91 -6.65
CA LEU A 170 6.89 4.24 -5.62
C LEU A 170 6.24 4.89 -4.40
N PHE A 171 5.53 6.00 -4.60
CA PHE A 171 5.10 6.85 -3.49
C PHE A 171 3.84 6.36 -2.80
N GLU A 172 2.90 5.76 -3.53
CA GLU A 172 1.72 5.19 -2.90
C GLU A 172 2.07 3.91 -2.14
N GLU A 173 2.97 3.07 -2.66
CA GLU A 173 3.45 1.91 -1.89
C GLU A 173 4.26 2.34 -0.68
N LEU A 174 5.07 3.39 -0.77
CA LEU A 174 5.76 3.97 0.37
C LEU A 174 4.78 4.49 1.43
N GLY A 175 3.74 5.21 1.01
CA GLY A 175 2.72 5.78 1.91
C GLY A 175 1.81 4.71 2.52
N PHE A 176 1.17 3.89 1.70
CA PHE A 176 0.17 2.92 2.14
C PHE A 176 0.79 1.65 2.73
N ARG A 177 1.79 1.06 2.08
CA ARG A 177 2.38 -0.22 2.52
C ARG A 177 3.58 0.00 3.44
N GLY A 178 4.30 1.08 3.19
CA GLY A 178 5.44 1.50 3.97
C GLY A 178 5.04 2.08 5.32
N TYR A 179 4.17 3.10 5.31
CA TYR A 179 3.76 3.81 6.52
C TYR A 179 2.41 3.34 7.08
N LEU A 180 1.30 3.51 6.36
CA LEU A 180 -0.04 3.33 6.90
C LEU A 180 -0.30 1.91 7.40
N LEU A 181 -0.03 0.89 6.58
CA LEU A 181 -0.16 -0.51 6.96
C LEU A 181 0.76 -0.85 8.14
N GLN A 182 1.99 -0.32 8.17
CA GLN A 182 2.91 -0.55 9.30
C GLN A 182 2.36 -0.01 10.62
N VAL A 183 1.70 1.14 10.58
CA VAL A 183 1.04 1.72 11.76
C VAL A 183 -0.20 0.93 12.15
N LEU A 184 -1.04 0.55 11.18
CA LEU A 184 -2.27 -0.20 11.40
C LEU A 184 -2.01 -1.58 12.07
N LEU A 185 -0.92 -2.26 11.71
CA LEU A 185 -0.50 -3.52 12.33
C LEU A 185 -0.21 -3.42 13.84
N LYS A 186 -0.06 -2.21 14.38
CA LYS A 186 0.19 -1.99 15.81
C LYS A 186 -1.08 -1.71 16.61
N VAL A 187 -2.16 -1.35 15.92
CA VAL A 187 -3.40 -0.88 16.54
C VAL A 187 -4.56 -1.84 16.28
N ALA A 188 -4.51 -2.62 15.20
CA ALA A 188 -5.51 -3.60 14.79
C ALA A 188 -4.88 -4.97 14.48
N ASP A 189 -5.73 -6.00 14.37
CA ASP A 189 -5.28 -7.33 13.95
C ASP A 189 -4.74 -7.31 12.53
N LYS A 190 -3.86 -8.26 12.19
CA LYS A 190 -3.19 -8.33 10.89
C LYS A 190 -4.17 -8.24 9.71
N GLU A 191 -5.23 -9.06 9.71
CA GLU A 191 -6.19 -9.05 8.61
C GLU A 191 -6.99 -7.74 8.57
N GLN A 192 -7.40 -7.20 9.71
CA GLN A 192 -8.08 -5.91 9.79
C GLN A 192 -7.21 -4.78 9.23
N ALA A 193 -5.92 -4.73 9.60
CA ALA A 193 -4.98 -3.74 9.08
C ALA A 193 -4.84 -3.81 7.56
N ILE A 194 -4.80 -5.02 6.98
CA ILE A 194 -4.78 -5.24 5.53
C ILE A 194 -6.08 -4.72 4.89
N TYR A 195 -7.25 -5.10 5.42
CA TYR A 195 -8.53 -4.64 4.89
C TYR A 195 -8.66 -3.12 4.97
N ILE A 196 -8.41 -2.52 6.13
CA ILE A 196 -8.49 -1.07 6.33
C ILE A 196 -7.56 -0.36 5.35
N SER A 197 -6.29 -0.77 5.25
CA SER A 197 -5.35 -0.15 4.30
C SER A 197 -5.81 -0.28 2.84
N ALA A 198 -6.43 -1.41 2.46
CA ALA A 198 -6.90 -1.63 1.10
C ALA A 198 -8.12 -0.78 0.74
N PHE A 199 -9.09 -0.68 1.66
CA PHE A 199 -10.26 0.20 1.47
C PHE A 199 -9.85 1.67 1.43
N LEU A 200 -8.98 2.11 2.34
CA LEU A 200 -8.48 3.48 2.35
C LEU A 200 -7.78 3.82 1.02
N PHE A 201 -6.93 2.91 0.51
CA PHE A 201 -6.30 3.06 -0.80
C PHE A 201 -7.33 3.15 -1.94
N ALA A 202 -8.36 2.30 -1.96
CA ALA A 202 -9.36 2.35 -3.03
C ALA A 202 -10.19 3.66 -2.99
N ILE A 203 -10.53 4.15 -1.80
CA ILE A 203 -11.37 5.35 -1.62
C ILE A 203 -10.69 6.63 -2.13
N ILE A 204 -9.35 6.77 -2.01
CA ILE A 204 -8.65 7.98 -2.50
C ILE A 204 -8.72 8.15 -4.02
N HIS A 205 -9.09 7.11 -4.76
CA HIS A 205 -9.27 7.17 -6.21
C HIS A 205 -10.63 7.74 -6.64
N LEU A 206 -11.54 7.97 -5.70
CA LEU A 206 -12.79 8.73 -5.89
C LEU A 206 -13.69 8.26 -7.04
N SER A 207 -13.57 6.99 -7.42
CA SER A 207 -14.40 6.36 -8.46
C SER A 207 -15.06 5.12 -7.87
N PHE A 208 -16.39 5.15 -7.78
CA PHE A 208 -17.18 4.02 -7.28
C PHE A 208 -16.96 2.75 -8.12
N VAL A 209 -16.87 2.92 -9.44
CA VAL A 209 -16.62 1.83 -10.39
C VAL A 209 -15.23 1.23 -10.15
N SER A 210 -14.23 2.07 -9.89
CA SER A 210 -12.85 1.61 -9.66
C SER A 210 -12.64 0.82 -8.39
N LEU A 211 -13.53 0.96 -7.39
CA LEU A 211 -13.44 0.19 -6.15
C LEU A 211 -13.43 -1.32 -6.39
N PHE A 212 -14.14 -1.80 -7.43
CA PHE A 212 -14.28 -3.23 -7.71
C PHE A 212 -12.94 -3.92 -8.04
N TRP A 213 -11.99 -3.23 -8.68
CA TRP A 213 -10.66 -3.78 -8.94
C TRP A 213 -9.59 -3.25 -7.98
N LEU A 214 -9.72 -2.01 -7.51
CA LEU A 214 -8.75 -1.42 -6.59
C LEU A 214 -8.75 -2.12 -5.22
N ILE A 215 -9.89 -2.57 -4.70
CA ILE A 215 -9.92 -3.31 -3.42
C ILE A 215 -9.17 -4.65 -3.54
N PRO A 216 -9.48 -5.56 -4.49
CA PRO A 216 -8.70 -6.79 -4.69
C PRO A 216 -7.22 -6.55 -4.94
N PHE A 217 -6.89 -5.57 -5.78
CA PHE A 217 -5.52 -5.14 -6.04
C PHE A 217 -4.80 -4.75 -4.76
N ALA A 218 -5.43 -3.89 -3.96
CA ALA A 218 -4.84 -3.37 -2.75
C ALA A 218 -4.72 -4.40 -1.63
N LEU A 219 -5.67 -5.34 -1.53
CA LEU A 219 -5.62 -6.49 -0.64
C LEU A 219 -4.48 -7.44 -1.00
N PHE A 220 -4.29 -7.70 -2.29
CA PHE A 220 -3.22 -8.57 -2.78
C PHE A 220 -1.85 -8.00 -2.40
N ILE A 221 -1.60 -6.72 -2.71
CA ILE A 221 -0.35 -6.06 -2.36
C ILE A 221 -0.15 -5.98 -0.84
N GLY A 222 -1.21 -5.70 -0.08
CA GLY A 222 -1.17 -5.71 1.38
C GLY A 222 -0.71 -7.06 1.95
N ARG A 223 -1.30 -8.17 1.47
CA ARG A 223 -0.90 -9.53 1.86
C ARG A 223 0.52 -9.86 1.43
N MET A 224 0.90 -9.49 0.20
CA MET A 224 2.25 -9.69 -0.34
C MET A 224 3.29 -8.97 0.52
N ARG A 225 3.03 -7.71 0.91
CA ARG A 225 3.90 -6.94 1.78
C ARG A 225 4.12 -7.64 3.12
N ILE A 226 3.07 -8.16 3.76
CA ILE A 226 3.22 -8.88 5.04
C ILE A 226 3.97 -10.20 4.86
N ARG A 227 3.69 -10.94 3.78
CA ARG A 227 4.32 -12.24 3.49
C ARG A 227 5.82 -12.09 3.20
N GLU A 228 6.19 -11.15 2.35
CA GLU A 228 7.57 -10.98 1.89
C GLU A 228 8.38 -10.03 2.78
N ASN A 229 7.73 -9.36 3.75
CA ASN A 229 8.33 -8.40 4.68
C ASN A 229 9.18 -7.32 3.99
N THR A 230 8.77 -6.91 2.80
CA THR A 230 9.42 -5.88 2.00
C THR A 230 8.40 -5.16 1.13
N ILE A 231 8.63 -3.88 0.84
CA ILE A 231 7.75 -3.10 -0.04
C ILE A 231 8.08 -3.27 -1.53
N TRP A 232 9.29 -3.76 -1.86
CA TRP A 232 9.77 -3.77 -3.24
C TRP A 232 8.94 -4.65 -4.16
N TYR A 233 8.51 -5.84 -3.70
CA TYR A 233 7.58 -6.66 -4.49
C TYR A 233 6.27 -5.90 -4.78
N GLY A 234 5.77 -5.11 -3.82
CA GLY A 234 4.62 -4.22 -3.99
C GLY A 234 4.84 -3.16 -5.05
N ILE A 235 5.97 -2.47 -4.98
CA ILE A 235 6.38 -1.44 -5.95
C ILE A 235 6.42 -2.03 -7.37
N PHE A 236 7.10 -3.16 -7.57
CA PHE A 236 7.20 -3.77 -8.90
C PHE A 236 5.86 -4.32 -9.39
N PHE A 237 5.05 -4.93 -8.52
CA PHE A 237 3.70 -5.37 -8.88
C PHE A 237 2.84 -4.19 -9.34
N HIS A 238 2.80 -3.11 -8.56
CA HIS A 238 2.04 -1.91 -8.88
C HIS A 238 2.54 -1.27 -10.18
N PHE A 239 3.86 -1.10 -10.33
CA PHE A 239 4.47 -0.59 -11.56
C PHE A 239 4.08 -1.41 -12.79
N CYS A 240 4.18 -2.74 -12.75
CA CYS A 240 3.82 -3.61 -13.87
C CYS A 240 2.32 -3.57 -14.20
N PHE A 241 1.46 -3.43 -13.19
CA PHE A 241 0.02 -3.25 -13.38
C PHE A 241 -0.29 -1.95 -14.13
N ASN A 242 0.27 -0.83 -13.68
CA ASN A 242 0.03 0.49 -14.28
C ASN A 242 0.74 0.63 -15.63
N LEU A 243 1.93 0.07 -15.78
CA LEU A 243 2.65 0.05 -17.06
C LEU A 243 1.82 -0.67 -18.12
N THR A 244 1.21 -1.81 -17.78
CA THR A 244 0.33 -2.54 -18.71
C THR A 244 -0.87 -1.69 -19.13
N ALA A 245 -1.49 -0.97 -18.19
CA ALA A 245 -2.57 -0.03 -18.50
C ALA A 245 -2.09 1.13 -19.40
N CYS A 246 -0.89 1.67 -19.16
CA CYS A 246 -0.30 2.70 -20.02
C CYS A 246 -0.04 2.18 -21.44
N LEU A 247 0.45 0.95 -21.58
CA LEU A 247 0.71 0.34 -22.89
C LEU A 247 -0.58 0.15 -23.69
N PHE A 248 -1.69 -0.20 -23.05
CA PHE A 248 -2.99 -0.27 -23.73
C PHE A 248 -3.50 1.07 -24.25
N GLU A 249 -3.15 2.18 -23.59
CA GLU A 249 -3.51 3.51 -24.11
C GLU A 249 -2.58 3.95 -25.25
N LEU A 250 -1.31 3.54 -25.22
CA LEU A 250 -0.30 3.95 -26.19
C LEU A 250 -0.34 3.17 -27.51
N LEU A 251 -1.00 2.01 -27.54
CA LEU A 251 -1.11 1.09 -28.68
C LEU A 251 -2.47 1.24 -29.38
#